data_AF-A0A564YFC0-F1
#
_entry.id   AF-A0A564YFC0-F1
#
_cell.length_a   1.000
_cell.length_b   1.000
_cell.length_c   1.000
_cell.angle_alpha   90.00
_cell.angle_beta   90.00
_cell.angle_gamma   90.00
#
_symmetry.space_group_name_H-M   'P 1'
#
loop_
_entity.id
_entity.type
_entity.pdbx_description
1 polymer ?
#
loop_
_entity_poly.entity_id
_entity_poly.type
_entity_poly.pdbx_seq_one_letter_code
_entity_poly.pdbx_strand_id
1 'polypeptide(L)'
;MMEFVIPVTRNDLLSSTISSYSVNELVSVRNLPSSVQSCQKYLVREGHRAILKCFDILFSVLQEWKSVDANTKEDAWRVVLKGCEASVRELASVIKPVDPNSSSNRSDLLERRNAVKMHAYLLCQFIEVIENDSVAEASAAAIIKVGRGRGKAAASAAKVRRQDSDISLDWPTECSNALTVLDQLCKLDIRQFWDPPVVEEDFAKKKGEDLQFERRLGK
;
A
#
# COMPACT_ATOMS: atom_id res chain seq x y z
N MET A 1 17.44 4.61 -3.77
CA MET A 1 16.16 3.88 -3.74
C MET A 1 15.47 4.08 -5.09
N MET A 2 14.92 3.02 -5.70
CA MET A 2 14.16 3.15 -6.95
C MET A 2 12.79 3.79 -6.69
N GLU A 3 12.21 4.47 -7.68
CA GLU A 3 10.85 5.01 -7.56
C GLU A 3 9.82 3.88 -7.59
N PHE A 4 8.87 3.91 -6.66
CA PHE A 4 7.69 3.06 -6.72
C PHE A 4 6.67 3.67 -7.67
N VAL A 5 6.34 2.92 -8.72
CA VAL A 5 5.26 3.22 -9.66
C VAL A 5 4.12 2.29 -9.33
N ILE A 6 2.91 2.83 -9.16
CA ILE A 6 1.73 2.02 -8.86
C ILE A 6 1.48 1.10 -10.07
N PRO A 7 1.50 -0.22 -9.89
CA PRO A 7 1.34 -1.15 -10.99
C PRO A 7 -0.11 -1.20 -11.48
N VAL A 8 -0.32 -1.63 -12.72
CA VAL A 8 -1.67 -1.88 -13.25
C VAL A 8 -2.17 -3.24 -12.76
N THR A 9 -1.27 -4.23 -12.75
CA THR A 9 -1.53 -5.57 -12.21
C THR A 9 -0.48 -5.94 -11.18
N ARG A 10 -0.83 -6.77 -10.18
CA ARG A 10 0.15 -7.23 -9.15
C ARG A 10 1.41 -7.84 -9.77
N ASN A 11 1.25 -8.55 -10.88
CA ASN A 11 2.35 -9.24 -11.57
C ASN A 11 3.36 -8.27 -12.19
N ASP A 12 2.99 -7.01 -12.44
CA ASP A 12 3.91 -6.00 -12.96
C ASP A 12 5.06 -5.75 -11.98
N LEU A 13 4.81 -5.89 -10.66
CA LEU A 13 5.83 -5.76 -9.62
C LEU A 13 6.79 -6.95 -9.56
N LEU A 14 6.45 -8.09 -10.16
CA LEU A 14 7.34 -9.27 -10.23
C LEU A 14 8.32 -9.20 -11.39
N SER A 15 8.09 -8.26 -12.32
CA SER A 15 8.98 -8.05 -13.46
C SER A 15 10.06 -7.04 -13.09
N SER A 16 11.31 -7.47 -13.12
CA SER A 16 12.43 -6.56 -12.84
C SER A 16 12.49 -5.45 -13.88
N THR A 17 12.69 -4.21 -13.42
CA THR A 17 12.84 -3.04 -14.27
C THR A 17 14.11 -2.27 -13.89
N ILE A 18 14.68 -1.53 -14.85
CA ILE A 18 15.92 -0.77 -14.62
C ILE A 18 15.63 0.56 -13.90
N SER A 19 14.43 1.11 -14.06
CA SER A 19 14.08 2.47 -13.66
C SER A 19 13.08 2.57 -12.49
N SER A 20 12.47 1.45 -12.08
CA SER A 20 11.41 1.44 -11.07
C SER A 20 11.55 0.28 -10.11
N TYR A 21 10.90 0.42 -8.96
CA TYR A 21 10.85 -0.62 -7.95
C TYR A 21 10.15 -1.87 -8.49
N SER A 22 10.75 -3.04 -8.26
CA SER A 22 10.14 -4.36 -8.38
C SER A 22 10.31 -5.10 -7.05
N VAL A 23 9.42 -6.04 -6.76
CA VAL A 23 9.54 -6.94 -5.61
C VAL A 23 10.80 -7.77 -5.80
N ASN A 24 11.69 -7.73 -4.82
CA ASN A 24 13.01 -8.36 -4.90
C ASN A 24 12.97 -9.80 -4.39
N GLU A 25 12.22 -10.04 -3.30
CA GLU A 25 12.16 -11.35 -2.66
C GLU A 25 10.74 -11.70 -2.23
N LEU A 26 10.23 -12.82 -2.74
CA LEU A 26 9.00 -13.40 -2.24
C LEU A 26 9.29 -14.27 -1.02
N VAL A 27 8.64 -13.95 0.09
CA VAL A 27 8.80 -14.69 1.34
C VAL A 27 7.96 -15.96 1.29
N SER A 28 8.60 -17.10 1.55
CA SER A 28 7.87 -18.39 1.59
C SER A 28 6.78 -18.39 2.66
N VAL A 29 5.67 -19.09 2.40
CA VAL A 29 4.51 -19.17 3.31
C VAL A 29 4.91 -19.54 4.75
N ARG A 30 5.89 -20.44 4.92
CA ARG A 30 6.40 -20.87 6.23
C ARG A 30 7.00 -19.73 7.06
N ASN A 31 7.61 -18.75 6.39
CA ASN A 31 8.32 -17.65 7.04
C ASN A 31 7.46 -16.38 7.16
N LEU A 32 6.31 -16.32 6.49
CA LEU A 32 5.43 -15.15 6.54
C LEU A 32 5.01 -14.75 7.96
N PRO A 33 4.62 -15.66 8.87
CA PRO A 33 4.18 -15.26 10.21
C PRO A 33 5.24 -14.45 10.97
N SER A 34 6.50 -14.93 10.98
CA SER A 34 7.60 -14.26 11.67
C SER A 34 8.06 -12.98 10.96
N SER A 35 8.00 -12.95 9.63
CA SER A 35 8.30 -11.74 8.84
C SER A 35 7.25 -10.65 9.04
N VAL A 36 5.97 -10.98 9.10
CA VAL A 36 4.88 -10.02 9.38
C VAL A 36 5.00 -9.45 10.80
N GLN A 37 5.33 -10.29 11.80
CA GLN A 37 5.64 -9.80 13.15
C GLN A 37 6.84 -8.84 13.16
N SER A 38 7.83 -9.06 12.30
CA SER A 38 8.96 -8.14 12.16
C SER A 38 8.52 -6.79 11.57
N CYS A 39 7.56 -6.81 10.64
CA CYS A 39 6.97 -5.59 10.08
C CYS A 39 6.28 -4.74 11.16
N GLN A 40 5.59 -5.37 12.12
CA GLN A 40 5.00 -4.65 13.27
C GLN A 40 6.07 -3.91 14.09
N LYS A 41 7.21 -4.57 14.34
CA LYS A 41 8.34 -3.96 15.08
C LYS A 41 8.96 -2.80 14.29
N TYR A 42 9.11 -2.95 12.98
CA TYR A 42 9.59 -1.87 12.12
C TYR A 42 8.64 -0.68 12.12
N LEU A 43 7.34 -0.90 12.04
CA LEU A 43 6.34 0.16 12.07
C LEU A 43 6.37 0.96 13.38
N VAL A 44 6.51 0.28 14.53
CA VAL A 44 6.65 0.96 15.83
C VAL A 44 7.91 1.82 15.90
N ARG A 45 9.02 1.36 15.32
CA ARG A 45 10.33 2.03 15.42
C ARG A 45 10.52 3.14 14.38
N GLU A 46 10.03 2.93 13.16
CA GLU A 46 10.37 3.74 11.97
C GLU A 46 9.16 4.46 11.38
N GLY A 47 7.97 4.28 11.97
CA GLY A 47 6.75 4.93 11.52
C GLY A 47 6.37 4.52 10.10
N HIS A 48 5.82 5.47 9.34
CA HIS A 48 5.33 5.17 7.97
C HIS A 48 6.43 4.62 7.05
N ARG A 49 7.69 5.00 7.25
CA ARG A 49 8.84 4.57 6.43
C ARG A 49 9.17 3.09 6.55
N ALA A 50 8.67 2.42 7.60
CA ALA A 50 8.84 0.98 7.77
C ALA A 50 8.42 0.18 6.52
N ILE A 51 7.45 0.70 5.75
CA ILE A 51 6.95 0.04 4.54
C ILE A 51 8.02 -0.20 3.49
N LEU A 52 9.07 0.63 3.45
CA LEU A 52 10.18 0.48 2.52
C LEU A 52 10.98 -0.82 2.77
N LYS A 53 10.81 -1.42 3.96
CA LYS A 53 11.37 -2.73 4.35
C LYS A 53 10.30 -3.83 4.37
N CYS A 54 9.05 -3.46 4.62
CA CYS A 54 7.95 -4.41 4.78
C CYS A 54 7.21 -4.74 3.48
N PHE A 55 7.40 -3.95 2.41
CA PHE A 55 6.58 -4.06 1.19
C PHE A 55 6.59 -5.46 0.60
N ASP A 56 7.76 -6.03 0.34
CA ASP A 56 7.89 -7.37 -0.25
C ASP A 56 7.26 -8.46 0.63
N ILE A 57 7.34 -8.31 1.96
CA ILE A 57 6.72 -9.23 2.92
C ILE A 57 5.19 -9.17 2.81
N LEU A 58 4.61 -7.97 2.86
CA LEU A 58 3.17 -7.76 2.81
C LEU A 58 2.60 -8.10 1.41
N PHE A 59 3.37 -7.83 0.36
CA PHE A 59 3.04 -8.25 -1.00
C PHE A 59 3.05 -9.77 -1.14
N SER A 60 4.00 -10.46 -0.49
CA SER A 60 4.04 -11.93 -0.48
C SER A 60 2.79 -12.54 0.18
N VAL A 61 2.24 -11.90 1.22
CA VAL A 61 0.94 -12.31 1.81
C VAL A 61 -0.19 -12.21 0.79
N LEU A 62 -0.24 -11.14 0.00
CA LEU A 62 -1.25 -10.98 -1.06
C LEU A 62 -1.10 -12.03 -2.17
N GLN A 63 0.15 -12.35 -2.54
CA GLN A 63 0.44 -13.33 -3.57
C GLN A 63 0.05 -14.75 -3.15
N GLU A 64 0.32 -15.10 -1.89
CA GLU A 64 0.07 -16.43 -1.33
C GLU A 64 -1.25 -16.50 -0.54
N TRP A 65 -2.19 -15.55 -0.75
CA TRP A 65 -3.37 -15.37 0.11
C TRP A 65 -4.13 -16.66 0.46
N LYS A 66 -4.30 -17.56 -0.51
CA LYS A 66 -5.04 -18.82 -0.32
C LYS A 66 -4.29 -19.85 0.54
N SER A 67 -2.97 -19.69 0.66
CA SER A 67 -2.06 -20.60 1.37
C SER A 67 -1.69 -20.11 2.76
N VAL A 68 -1.93 -18.82 3.06
CA VAL A 68 -1.61 -18.19 4.35
C VAL A 68 -2.72 -18.45 5.37
N ASP A 69 -2.34 -18.67 6.63
CA ASP A 69 -3.29 -18.85 7.74
C ASP A 69 -3.99 -17.54 8.13
N ALA A 70 -5.16 -17.64 8.76
CA ALA A 70 -5.97 -16.49 9.14
C ALA A 70 -5.22 -15.48 10.03
N ASN A 71 -4.47 -15.93 11.03
CA ASN A 71 -3.77 -15.04 11.96
C ASN A 71 -2.74 -14.19 11.23
N THR A 72 -1.96 -14.78 10.32
CA THR A 72 -0.98 -14.04 9.52
C THR A 72 -1.64 -13.02 8.60
N LYS A 73 -2.80 -13.33 8.01
CA LYS A 73 -3.56 -12.37 7.19
C LYS A 73 -4.06 -11.19 8.03
N GLU A 74 -4.60 -11.45 9.21
CA GLU A 74 -5.07 -10.40 10.12
C GLU A 74 -3.91 -9.53 10.62
N ASP A 75 -2.79 -10.15 10.98
CA ASP A 75 -1.58 -9.44 11.40
C ASP A 75 -1.07 -8.53 10.26
N ALA A 76 -1.08 -9.02 9.02
CA ALA A 76 -0.67 -8.24 7.85
C ALA A 76 -1.64 -7.08 7.59
N TRP A 77 -2.96 -7.32 7.65
CA TRP A 77 -3.98 -6.27 7.58
C TRP A 77 -3.74 -5.17 8.62
N ARG A 78 -3.53 -5.56 9.89
CA ARG A 78 -3.25 -4.62 10.98
C ARG A 78 -1.98 -3.81 10.75
N VAL A 79 -0.94 -4.40 10.17
CA VAL A 79 0.29 -3.67 9.78
C VAL A 79 0.00 -2.64 8.69
N VAL A 80 -0.72 -3.02 7.64
CA VAL A 80 -1.03 -2.14 6.50
C VAL A 80 -1.91 -0.97 6.95
N LEU A 81 -2.99 -1.23 7.68
CA LEU A 81 -3.90 -0.19 8.17
C LEU A 81 -3.18 0.81 9.08
N LYS A 82 -2.46 0.32 10.10
CA LYS A 82 -1.68 1.18 11.01
C LYS A 82 -0.56 1.94 10.29
N GLY A 83 0.00 1.37 9.23
CA GLY A 83 0.98 2.03 8.37
C GLY A 83 0.40 3.23 7.62
N CYS A 84 -0.84 3.09 7.12
CA CYS A 84 -1.57 4.18 6.50
C CYS A 84 -1.93 5.27 7.53
N GLU A 85 -2.40 4.89 8.73
CA GLU A 85 -2.66 5.84 9.82
C GLU A 85 -1.39 6.60 10.25
N ALA A 86 -0.25 5.90 10.31
CA ALA A 86 1.04 6.53 10.57
C ALA A 86 1.43 7.51 9.47
N SER A 87 1.18 7.16 8.21
CA SER A 87 1.39 8.06 7.07
C SER A 87 0.57 9.34 7.24
N VAL A 88 -0.73 9.24 7.54
CA VAL A 88 -1.60 10.41 7.75
C VAL A 88 -1.07 11.30 8.86
N ARG A 89 -0.82 10.73 10.04
CA ARG A 89 -0.37 11.47 11.23
C ARG A 89 0.98 12.15 11.03
N GLU A 90 1.96 11.44 10.47
CA GLU A 90 3.32 11.97 10.31
C GLU A 90 3.40 12.97 9.17
N LEU A 91 2.74 12.71 8.04
CA LEU A 91 2.78 13.63 6.91
C LEU A 91 2.02 14.92 7.19
N ALA A 92 0.90 14.87 7.93
CA ALA A 92 0.22 16.08 8.40
C ALA A 92 1.14 17.01 9.21
N SER A 93 2.14 16.46 9.92
CA SER A 93 3.11 17.26 10.68
C SER A 93 4.26 17.83 9.83
N VAL A 94 4.53 17.21 8.68
CA VAL A 94 5.63 17.55 7.77
C VAL A 94 5.17 18.45 6.62
N ILE A 95 3.89 18.41 6.26
CA ILE A 95 3.25 19.38 5.37
C ILE A 95 3.16 20.72 6.10
N LYS A 96 4.24 21.50 6.01
CA LYS A 96 4.30 22.90 6.42
C LYS A 96 4.18 23.77 5.16
N PRO A 97 3.72 25.02 5.27
CA PRO A 97 3.84 25.99 4.18
C PRO A 97 5.29 26.00 3.72
N VAL A 98 5.51 25.70 2.43
CA VAL A 98 6.82 25.51 1.83
C VAL A 98 7.73 26.68 2.19
N ASP A 99 8.79 26.42 2.96
CA ASP A 99 9.92 27.35 3.02
C ASP A 99 10.78 27.05 1.78
N PRO A 100 10.87 27.96 0.80
CA PRO A 100 11.66 27.76 -0.42
C PRO A 100 13.16 27.58 -0.15
N ASN A 101 13.63 27.85 1.08
CA ASN A 101 15.01 27.60 1.51
C ASN A 101 15.18 26.31 2.33
N SER A 102 14.09 25.59 2.63
CA SER A 102 14.18 24.31 3.31
C SER A 102 14.76 23.26 2.35
N SER A 103 16.05 22.94 2.55
CA SER A 103 16.72 21.88 1.82
C SER A 103 16.24 20.50 2.30
N SER A 104 14.97 20.19 2.06
CA SER A 104 14.51 18.80 2.21
C SER A 104 15.30 17.96 1.21
N ASN A 105 16.06 17.00 1.72
CA ASN A 105 16.92 16.17 0.87
C ASN A 105 16.03 15.45 -0.16
N ARG A 106 16.33 15.57 -1.46
CA ARG A 106 15.58 14.92 -2.56
C ARG A 106 15.36 13.42 -2.30
N SER A 107 16.30 12.77 -1.62
CA SER A 107 16.17 11.37 -1.18
C SER A 107 15.09 11.17 -0.11
N ASP A 108 14.96 12.11 0.84
CA ASP A 108 13.96 12.05 1.91
C ASP A 108 12.53 12.17 1.35
N LEU A 109 12.34 13.07 0.39
CA LEU A 109 11.07 13.27 -0.33
C LEU A 109 10.69 12.02 -1.14
N LEU A 110 11.65 11.44 -1.86
CA LEU A 110 11.44 10.21 -2.62
C LEU A 110 10.98 9.06 -1.74
N GLU A 111 11.63 8.86 -0.59
CA GLU A 111 11.26 7.81 0.36
C GLU A 111 9.86 8.03 0.94
N ARG A 112 9.48 9.26 1.29
CA ARG A 112 8.12 9.58 1.75
C ARG A 112 7.08 9.29 0.68
N ARG A 113 7.35 9.74 -0.55
CA ARG A 113 6.49 9.52 -1.70
C ARG A 113 6.29 8.03 -1.98
N ASN A 114 7.38 7.26 -1.99
CA ASN A 114 7.31 5.82 -2.17
C ASN A 114 6.51 5.16 -1.05
N ALA A 115 6.76 5.54 0.21
CA ALA A 115 6.05 4.98 1.35
C ALA A 115 4.53 5.20 1.25
N VAL A 116 4.09 6.40 0.89
CA VAL A 116 2.67 6.72 0.67
C VAL A 116 2.07 5.86 -0.44
N LYS A 117 2.72 5.79 -1.60
CA LYS A 117 2.22 4.99 -2.73
C LYS A 117 2.14 3.50 -2.37
N MET A 118 3.15 2.98 -1.68
CA MET A 118 3.21 1.59 -1.23
C MET A 118 2.10 1.25 -0.22
N HIS A 119 1.90 2.10 0.79
CA HIS A 119 0.83 1.94 1.78
C HIS A 119 -0.56 1.98 1.13
N ALA A 120 -0.82 3.00 0.31
CA ALA A 120 -2.11 3.15 -0.38
C ALA A 120 -2.39 1.98 -1.32
N TYR A 121 -1.39 1.55 -2.09
CA TYR A 121 -1.50 0.37 -2.94
C TYR A 121 -1.85 -0.88 -2.15
N LEU A 122 -1.06 -1.20 -1.10
CA LEU A 122 -1.30 -2.40 -0.30
C LEU A 122 -2.69 -2.36 0.37
N LEU A 123 -3.11 -1.23 0.94
CA LEU A 123 -4.42 -1.14 1.59
C LEU A 123 -5.55 -1.44 0.61
N CYS A 124 -5.52 -0.85 -0.60
CA CYS A 124 -6.50 -1.16 -1.64
C CYS A 124 -6.47 -2.63 -2.05
N GLN A 125 -5.27 -3.22 -2.21
CA GLN A 125 -5.15 -4.62 -2.61
C GLN A 125 -5.63 -5.60 -1.52
N PHE A 126 -5.40 -5.29 -0.24
CA PHE A 126 -5.93 -6.09 0.86
C PHE A 126 -7.46 -6.00 0.94
N ILE A 127 -8.05 -4.81 0.79
CA ILE A 127 -9.51 -4.63 0.73
C ILE A 127 -10.10 -5.52 -0.37
N GLU A 128 -9.56 -5.39 -1.58
CA GLU A 128 -10.03 -6.14 -2.75
C GLU A 128 -9.96 -7.66 -2.53
N VAL A 129 -8.86 -8.17 -1.96
CA VAL A 129 -8.71 -9.61 -1.71
C VAL A 129 -9.68 -10.12 -0.65
N ILE A 130 -9.86 -9.38 0.46
CA ILE A 130 -10.77 -9.77 1.53
C ILE A 130 -12.21 -9.81 1.02
N GLU A 131 -12.65 -8.77 0.30
CA GLU A 131 -14.00 -8.72 -0.28
C GLU A 131 -14.24 -9.85 -1.28
N ASN A 132 -13.28 -10.10 -2.17
CA ASN A 132 -13.37 -11.20 -3.13
C ASN A 132 -13.43 -12.57 -2.47
N ASP A 133 -12.71 -12.77 -1.35
CA ASP A 133 -12.77 -14.01 -0.57
C ASP A 133 -14.17 -14.20 0.05
N SER A 134 -14.72 -13.16 0.69
CA SER A 134 -16.06 -13.19 1.27
C SER A 134 -17.15 -13.48 0.24
N VAL A 135 -17.06 -12.89 -0.96
CA VAL A 135 -18.00 -13.15 -2.07
C VAL A 135 -17.88 -14.59 -2.57
N ALA A 136 -16.66 -15.11 -2.71
CA ALA A 136 -16.42 -16.48 -3.13
C ALA A 136 -16.97 -17.49 -2.10
N GLU A 137 -16.81 -17.21 -0.81
CA GLU A 137 -17.36 -18.03 0.27
C GLU A 137 -18.88 -18.03 0.31
N ALA A 138 -19.52 -16.87 0.19
CA ALA A 138 -20.98 -16.76 0.10
C ALA A 138 -21.53 -17.56 -1.08
N SER A 139 -20.86 -17.49 -2.23
CA SER A 139 -21.20 -18.24 -3.44
C SER A 139 -21.05 -19.76 -3.25
N ALA A 140 -19.95 -20.20 -2.64
CA ALA A 140 -19.71 -21.62 -2.36
C ALA A 140 -20.72 -22.19 -1.34
N ALA A 141 -21.09 -21.41 -0.32
CA ALA A 141 -22.10 -21.80 0.65
C ALA A 141 -23.50 -21.94 0.03
N ALA A 142 -23.84 -21.07 -0.93
CA ALA A 142 -25.09 -21.19 -1.69
C ALA A 142 -25.14 -22.47 -2.52
N ILE A 143 -24.04 -22.85 -3.19
CA ILE A 143 -23.93 -24.08 -4.00
C ILE A 143 -24.09 -25.33 -3.12
N ILE A 144 -23.48 -25.35 -1.93
CA ILE A 144 -23.57 -26.50 -0.99
C ILE A 144 -24.99 -26.71 -0.48
N LYS A 145 -25.76 -25.64 -0.25
CA LYS A 145 -27.17 -25.74 0.17
C LYS A 145 -28.07 -26.39 -0.90
N VAL A 146 -27.69 -26.26 -2.18
CA VAL A 146 -28.41 -26.87 -3.31
C VAL A 146 -27.95 -28.32 -3.56
N GLY A 147 -26.68 -28.64 -3.29
CA GLY A 147 -26.10 -29.98 -3.49
C GLY A 147 -26.26 -30.94 -2.31
N ARG A 148 -27.45 -31.51 -2.09
CA ARG A 148 -27.64 -32.64 -1.16
C ARG A 148 -26.99 -33.93 -1.71
N GLY A 149 -25.81 -34.26 -1.18
CA GLY A 149 -25.41 -35.67 -0.99
C GLY A 149 -24.07 -36.09 -1.60
N ARG A 150 -23.01 -36.10 -0.78
CA ARG A 150 -22.02 -37.20 -0.63
C ARG A 150 -20.83 -36.74 0.23
N GLY A 151 -20.51 -37.52 1.28
CA GLY A 151 -19.18 -37.55 1.90
C GLY A 151 -18.98 -36.74 3.20
N LYS A 152 -19.51 -37.23 4.34
CA LYS A 152 -19.29 -36.64 5.67
C LYS A 152 -17.80 -36.53 6.09
N ALA A 153 -16.91 -37.38 5.56
CA ALA A 153 -15.48 -37.39 5.92
C ALA A 153 -14.60 -36.43 5.08
N ALA A 154 -14.96 -36.18 3.82
CA ALA A 154 -14.30 -35.13 3.01
C ALA A 154 -14.79 -33.72 3.44
N ALA A 155 -16.06 -33.63 3.86
CA ALA A 155 -16.63 -32.40 4.40
C ALA A 155 -15.99 -31.98 5.73
N SER A 156 -15.59 -32.91 6.61
CA SER A 156 -14.92 -32.56 7.87
C SER A 156 -13.49 -32.08 7.67
N ALA A 157 -12.69 -32.72 6.81
CA ALA A 157 -11.33 -32.26 6.49
C ALA A 157 -11.33 -30.92 5.73
N ALA A 158 -12.28 -30.71 4.81
CA ALA A 158 -12.48 -29.43 4.15
C ALA A 158 -12.97 -28.34 5.12
N LYS A 159 -13.81 -28.69 6.11
CA LYS A 159 -14.27 -27.75 7.14
C LYS A 159 -13.14 -27.33 8.10
N VAL A 160 -12.27 -28.25 8.49
CA VAL A 160 -11.09 -27.94 9.33
C VAL A 160 -10.10 -27.05 8.59
N ARG A 161 -9.78 -27.34 7.32
CA ARG A 161 -8.93 -26.45 6.50
C ARG A 161 -9.54 -25.07 6.25
N ARG A 162 -10.87 -24.99 6.12
CA ARG A 162 -11.60 -23.72 5.97
C ARG A 162 -11.57 -22.89 7.25
N GLN A 163 -11.65 -23.52 8.41
CA GLN A 163 -11.66 -22.83 9.69
C GLN A 163 -10.30 -22.18 10.04
N ASP A 164 -9.20 -22.73 9.52
CA ASP A 164 -7.83 -22.20 9.71
C ASP A 164 -7.50 -21.02 8.77
N SER A 165 -8.27 -20.87 7.69
CA SER A 165 -8.09 -19.83 6.67
C SER A 165 -9.03 -18.64 6.81
N ASP A 166 -10.07 -18.80 7.63
CA ASP A 166 -11.18 -17.86 7.81
C ASP A 166 -10.76 -16.73 8.74
N ILE A 167 -10.87 -15.50 8.23
CA ILE A 167 -10.39 -14.29 8.90
C ILE A 167 -11.48 -13.81 9.86
N SER A 168 -11.14 -13.59 11.13
CA SER A 168 -12.10 -13.19 12.17
C SER A 168 -12.24 -11.67 12.34
N LEU A 169 -12.05 -10.91 11.25
CA LEU A 169 -12.20 -9.46 11.27
C LEU A 169 -13.68 -9.07 11.30
N ASP A 170 -14.01 -8.04 12.08
CA ASP A 170 -15.26 -7.30 11.91
C ASP A 170 -15.15 -6.45 10.63
N TRP A 171 -15.28 -7.11 9.49
CA TRP A 171 -14.98 -6.55 8.18
C TRP A 171 -15.69 -5.22 7.89
N PRO A 172 -16.99 -5.04 8.20
CA PRO A 172 -17.65 -3.74 8.03
C PRO A 172 -16.95 -2.60 8.76
N THR A 173 -16.55 -2.82 10.01
CA THR A 173 -15.83 -1.82 10.82
C THR A 173 -14.42 -1.57 10.26
N GLU A 174 -13.68 -2.65 9.96
CA GLU A 174 -12.32 -2.55 9.42
C GLU A 174 -12.28 -1.87 8.05
N CYS A 175 -13.22 -2.18 7.16
CA CYS A 175 -13.35 -1.53 5.86
C CYS A 175 -13.70 -0.04 6.02
N SER A 176 -14.63 0.30 6.92
CA SER A 176 -14.94 1.71 7.23
C SER A 176 -13.70 2.46 7.75
N ASN A 177 -12.89 1.84 8.61
CA ASN A 177 -11.66 2.43 9.11
C ASN A 177 -10.66 2.66 7.96
N ALA A 178 -10.46 1.66 7.10
CA ALA A 178 -9.57 1.76 5.95
C ALA A 178 -9.98 2.86 4.97
N LEU A 179 -11.28 2.96 4.63
CA LEU A 179 -11.81 4.01 3.77
C LEU A 179 -11.64 5.40 4.39
N THR A 180 -11.83 5.52 5.70
CA THR A 180 -11.61 6.77 6.44
C THR A 180 -10.14 7.20 6.36
N VAL A 181 -9.21 6.27 6.53
CA VAL A 181 -7.77 6.56 6.45
C VAL A 181 -7.36 6.93 5.02
N LEU A 182 -7.90 6.26 4.00
CA LEU A 182 -7.68 6.61 2.59
C LEU A 182 -8.20 8.02 2.26
N ASP A 183 -9.39 8.36 2.72
CA ASP A 183 -9.96 9.71 2.56
C ASP A 183 -9.07 10.77 3.21
N GLN A 184 -8.60 10.52 4.45
CA GLN A 184 -7.66 11.42 5.13
C GLN A 184 -6.33 11.56 4.36
N LEU A 185 -5.79 10.46 3.84
CA LEU A 185 -4.56 10.47 3.05
C LEU A 185 -4.72 11.28 1.75
N CYS A 186 -5.86 11.18 1.07
CA CYS A 186 -6.16 11.98 -0.12
C CYS A 186 -6.38 13.47 0.17
N LYS A 187 -6.83 13.81 1.38
CA LYS A 187 -7.03 15.21 1.82
C LYS A 187 -5.73 15.91 2.21
N LEU A 188 -4.66 15.16 2.48
CA LEU A 188 -3.35 15.75 2.69
C LEU A 188 -2.88 16.43 1.40
N ASP A 189 -2.28 17.62 1.51
CA ASP A 189 -1.62 18.26 0.38
C ASP A 189 -0.27 17.59 0.09
N ILE A 190 -0.34 16.32 -0.33
CA ILE A 190 0.83 15.49 -0.58
C ILE A 190 1.59 15.95 -1.82
N ARG A 191 1.03 16.87 -2.63
CA ARG A 191 1.61 17.37 -3.89
C ARG A 191 3.03 17.90 -3.71
N GLN A 192 3.33 18.49 -2.55
CA GLN A 192 4.69 18.96 -2.21
C GLN A 192 5.77 17.85 -2.21
N PHE A 193 5.40 16.57 -2.11
CA PHE A 193 6.34 15.45 -2.17
C PHE A 193 6.65 15.00 -3.61
N TRP A 194 6.01 15.61 -4.62
CA TRP A 194 6.26 15.34 -6.04
C TRP A 194 6.98 16.56 -6.65
N ASP A 195 8.23 16.36 -7.06
CA ASP A 195 9.05 17.35 -7.78
C ASP A 195 9.17 16.94 -9.26
N PRO A 196 8.98 17.86 -10.23
CA PRO A 196 8.68 19.27 -10.06
C PRO A 196 7.20 19.55 -9.81
N PRO A 197 6.84 20.65 -9.10
CA PRO A 197 5.52 21.24 -9.27
C PRO A 197 5.32 21.39 -10.77
N VAL A 198 4.22 20.85 -11.30
CA VAL A 198 3.98 20.69 -12.74
C VAL A 198 4.24 22.00 -13.47
N VAL A 199 5.46 22.19 -13.98
CA VAL A 199 5.86 23.00 -15.13
C VAL A 199 5.49 24.51 -15.12
N GLU A 200 4.68 25.02 -14.20
CA GLU A 200 4.18 26.40 -14.27
C GLU A 200 5.19 27.44 -13.76
N GLU A 201 6.03 27.11 -12.77
CA GLU A 201 7.00 28.08 -12.24
C GLU A 201 8.19 28.32 -13.20
N ASP A 202 8.69 27.29 -13.89
CA ASP A 202 9.75 27.45 -14.90
C ASP A 202 9.22 28.09 -16.20
N PHE A 203 7.96 27.85 -16.58
CA PHE A 203 7.33 28.56 -17.69
C PHE A 203 7.12 30.06 -17.37
N ALA A 204 6.74 30.38 -16.14
CA ALA A 204 6.60 31.77 -15.69
C ALA A 204 7.97 32.48 -15.63
N LYS A 205 9.02 31.78 -15.19
CA LYS A 205 10.38 32.32 -15.12
C LYS A 205 10.97 32.57 -16.51
N LYS A 206 10.79 31.63 -17.44
CA LYS A 206 11.27 31.77 -18.83
C LYS A 206 10.55 32.89 -19.59
N LYS A 207 9.24 33.07 -19.41
CA LYS A 207 8.51 34.24 -19.95
C LYS A 207 8.95 35.55 -19.31
N GLY A 208 9.27 35.55 -18.01
CA GLY A 208 9.78 36.73 -17.30
C GLY A 208 11.16 37.18 -17.80
N GLU A 209 12.04 36.24 -18.13
CA GLU A 209 13.36 36.51 -18.68
C GLU A 209 13.32 36.92 -20.16
N ASP A 210 12.47 36.30 -20.98
CA ASP A 210 12.27 36.69 -22.39
C ASP A 210 11.69 38.12 -22.51
N LEU A 211 10.75 38.52 -21.63
CA LEU A 211 10.20 39.88 -21.55
C LEU A 211 11.19 40.91 -20.97
N GLN A 212 12.24 40.47 -20.29
CA GLN A 212 13.35 41.33 -19.83
C GLN A 212 14.43 41.47 -20.91
N PHE A 213 14.62 40.45 -21.74
CA PHE A 213 15.56 40.46 -22.86
C PHE A 213 15.04 41.33 -24.02
N GLU A 214 13.76 41.23 -24.38
CA GLU A 214 13.14 42.10 -25.40
C GLU A 214 13.11 43.58 -24.96
N ARG A 215 12.96 43.87 -23.67
CA ARG A 215 13.04 45.25 -23.14
C ARG A 215 14.46 45.83 -23.11
N ARG A 216 15.51 45.00 -23.19
CA ARG A 216 16.90 45.48 -23.29
C ARG A 216 17.38 45.71 -24.72
N LEU A 217 16.74 45.08 -25.71
CA LEU A 217 17.08 45.21 -27.13
C LEU A 217 16.22 46.26 -27.87
N GLY A 218 15.16 46.76 -27.24
CA GLY A 218 14.36 47.89 -27.73
C GLY A 218 14.90 49.26 -27.33
N LYS A 219 16.14 49.59 -27.71
CA LYS A 219 16.65 50.96 -27.91
C LYS A 219 17.74 50.95 -28.97
#